data_AF-A0A815YMD9-F1
#
_entry.id   AF-A0A815YMD9-F1
#
_cell.length_a   1.000
_cell.length_b   1.000
_cell.length_c   1.000
_cell.angle_alpha   90.00
_cell.angle_beta   90.00
_cell.angle_gamma   90.00
#
_symmetry.space_group_name_H-M   'P 1'
#
loop_
_entity.id
_entity.type
_entity.pdbx_description
1 polymer ?
#
loop_
_entity_poly.entity_id
_entity_poly.type
_entity_poly.pdbx_seq_one_letter_code
_entity_poly.pdbx_strand_id
1 'polypeptide(L)'
;MIVDSYTEYAYNHLTLLESKLAETQKQLKTSPASSDLRVRKNALVTKLKQFKDECELDEKTISSYERCLCDICDDEIEFGVARYHCVDCADFDICLKCAKTQDHKHSMFIQRCFTDEYQTKVKRGSSISDILNRAFHCYWNRPCFSLTPFIRWYTFGDIYGFVRSFSTRLVTDFDLKARDFVSICGNVSIEWLVADIACVFQSLVTVPLHTNMIDDDLIKVINNCQIKCVICTSEELQKKLQALQCPSLKHVILFKNAEDHLLDHADWIDIIHKTVDTENDLLTIIHTSGSTGIPKGAMFTEKLWKSFISTTLSTLTPLVQLAFEPLCSMSERENVYFTFCSGGRTGICAEPDRIFEDIRLLQPSRLGCTPRFWNVLFSEFQCEYAAQVEKHPQEDPDLIRERITVQFRSMFGTRLLGVSTGGAPISDTVKQFMIRCFGAHRVYEGYGCTEVGDIADGDGSLCAGVKIKLEDVPELGKEDFSASEVQLLFNFSFTQ
;
A
#
# COMPACT_ATOMS: atom_id res chain seq x y z
N MET A 1 -6.35 2.13 31.44
CA MET A 1 -7.45 3.06 31.10
C MET A 1 -7.47 3.17 29.59
N ILE A 2 -8.61 2.84 28.97
CA ILE A 2 -8.79 2.86 27.52
C ILE A 2 -8.90 4.34 27.12
N VAL A 3 -7.91 4.86 26.40
CA VAL A 3 -7.99 6.19 25.81
C VAL A 3 -8.84 6.09 24.55
N ASP A 4 -9.94 6.82 24.53
CA ASP A 4 -10.89 6.85 23.42
C ASP A 4 -10.24 7.54 22.21
N SER A 5 -10.44 6.99 21.00
CA SER A 5 -9.81 7.45 19.74
C SER A 5 -10.02 8.93 19.45
N TYR A 6 -11.06 9.52 20.04
CA TYR A 6 -11.39 10.93 20.00
C TYR A 6 -10.35 11.83 20.69
N THR A 7 -9.71 11.36 21.77
CA THR A 7 -8.75 12.15 22.57
C THR A 7 -7.39 12.25 21.87
N GLU A 8 -6.96 11.16 21.24
CA GLU A 8 -5.72 11.11 20.44
C GLU A 8 -5.86 11.93 19.14
N TYR A 9 -7.04 11.88 18.51
CA TYR A 9 -7.43 12.77 17.40
C TYR A 9 -7.36 14.25 17.81
N ALA A 10 -7.95 14.60 18.95
CA ALA A 10 -7.97 15.96 19.45
C ALA A 10 -6.53 16.47 19.69
N TYR A 11 -5.67 15.67 20.31
CA TYR A 11 -4.29 16.04 20.58
C TYR A 11 -3.45 16.27 19.32
N ASN A 12 -3.51 15.34 18.36
CA ASN A 12 -2.74 15.44 17.11
C ASN A 12 -3.21 16.62 16.25
N HIS A 13 -4.52 16.85 16.19
CA HIS A 13 -5.09 17.98 15.44
C HIS A 13 -4.76 19.32 16.09
N LEU A 14 -4.79 19.40 17.43
CA LEU A 14 -4.36 20.57 18.19
C LEU A 14 -2.90 20.93 17.91
N THR A 15 -2.00 19.94 18.03
CA THR A 15 -0.57 20.10 17.82
C THR A 15 -0.25 20.60 16.40
N LEU A 16 -0.98 20.07 15.40
CA LEU A 16 -0.84 20.50 14.01
C LEU A 16 -1.30 21.96 13.80
N LEU A 17 -2.44 22.34 14.38
CA LEU A 17 -2.95 23.72 14.30
C LEU A 17 -1.98 24.71 14.98
N GLU A 18 -1.42 24.34 16.12
CA GLU A 18 -0.44 25.16 16.85
C GLU A 18 0.88 25.29 16.07
N SER A 19 1.37 24.20 15.48
CA SER A 19 2.56 24.22 14.62
C SER A 19 2.38 25.10 13.37
N LYS A 20 1.24 24.96 12.68
CA LYS A 20 0.91 25.80 11.50
C LYS A 20 0.74 27.27 11.87
N LEU A 21 0.17 27.56 13.05
CA LEU A 21 0.07 28.93 13.56
C LEU A 21 1.45 29.51 13.85
N ALA A 22 2.34 28.74 14.49
CA ALA A 22 3.70 29.15 14.78
C ALA A 22 4.51 29.41 13.48
N GLU A 23 4.37 28.54 12.48
CA GLU A 23 5.00 28.71 11.17
C GLU A 23 4.46 29.95 10.43
N THR A 24 3.14 30.12 10.39
CA THR A 24 2.51 31.29 9.76
C THR A 24 2.95 32.58 10.46
N GLN A 25 3.03 32.59 11.79
CA GLN A 25 3.56 33.71 12.56
C GLN A 25 5.03 34.00 12.25
N LYS A 26 5.85 32.97 12.06
CA LYS A 26 7.26 33.10 11.64
C LYS A 26 7.37 33.73 10.25
N GLN A 27 6.53 33.31 9.30
CA GLN A 27 6.46 33.89 7.95
C GLN A 27 5.96 35.35 7.99
N LEU A 28 5.04 35.68 8.89
CA LEU A 28 4.54 37.04 9.08
C LEU A 28 5.60 37.98 9.66
N LYS A 29 6.55 37.46 10.45
CA LYS A 29 7.72 38.24 10.90
C LYS A 29 8.64 38.60 9.75
N THR A 30 8.79 37.72 8.76
CA THR A 30 9.63 37.96 7.58
C THR A 30 8.92 38.77 6.49
N SER A 31 7.59 38.70 6.41
CA SER A 31 6.77 39.39 5.40
C SER A 31 5.57 40.11 6.04
N PRO A 32 5.78 41.22 6.78
CA PRO A 32 4.76 41.83 7.63
C PRO A 32 3.57 42.41 6.87
N ALA A 33 3.78 42.82 5.61
CA ALA A 33 2.78 43.46 4.76
C ALA A 33 1.85 42.49 4.03
N SER A 34 2.10 41.17 4.11
CA SER A 34 1.27 40.17 3.42
C SER A 34 -0.14 40.13 4.03
N SER A 35 -1.13 40.51 3.23
CA SER A 35 -2.55 40.38 3.54
C SER A 35 -2.92 38.91 3.77
N ASP A 36 -2.41 38.02 2.93
CA ASP A 36 -2.76 36.61 2.91
C ASP A 36 -2.27 35.88 4.17
N LEU A 37 -1.04 36.19 4.61
CA LEU A 37 -0.51 35.64 5.87
C LEU A 37 -1.30 36.12 7.09
N ARG A 38 -1.80 37.36 7.09
CA ARG A 38 -2.64 37.91 8.18
C ARG A 38 -4.01 37.24 8.22
N VAL A 39 -4.63 37.03 7.06
CA VAL A 39 -5.88 36.28 6.93
C VAL A 39 -5.69 34.85 7.43
N ARG A 40 -4.62 34.17 6.97
CA ARG A 40 -4.26 32.81 7.40
C ARG A 40 -4.01 32.70 8.91
N LYS A 41 -3.28 33.65 9.51
CA LYS A 41 -3.06 33.71 10.97
C LYS A 41 -4.39 33.82 11.72
N ASN A 42 -5.25 34.76 11.32
CA ASN A 42 -6.52 34.98 12.00
C ASN A 42 -7.44 33.76 11.87
N ALA A 43 -7.48 33.11 10.71
CA ALA A 43 -8.21 31.87 10.51
C ALA A 43 -7.70 30.74 11.42
N LEU A 44 -6.37 30.57 11.55
CA LEU A 44 -5.77 29.56 12.43
C LEU A 44 -6.07 29.84 13.91
N VAL A 45 -6.06 31.10 14.34
CA VAL A 45 -6.43 31.48 15.72
C VAL A 45 -7.90 31.17 16.02
N THR A 46 -8.81 31.51 15.11
CA THR A 46 -10.24 31.20 15.26
C THR A 46 -10.47 29.69 15.31
N LYS A 47 -9.81 28.93 14.42
CA LYS A 47 -9.91 27.46 14.39
C LYS A 47 -9.35 26.82 15.66
N LEU A 48 -8.20 27.28 16.16
CA LEU A 48 -7.63 26.77 17.40
C LEU A 48 -8.58 26.98 18.58
N LYS A 49 -9.25 28.13 18.62
CA LYS A 49 -10.24 28.44 19.66
C LYS A 49 -11.48 27.55 19.53
N GLN A 50 -12.06 27.47 18.35
CA GLN A 50 -13.24 26.66 18.08
C GLN A 50 -12.99 25.17 18.36
N PHE A 51 -11.84 24.64 17.95
CA PHE A 51 -11.47 23.25 18.20
C PHE A 51 -11.24 22.96 19.69
N LYS A 52 -10.64 23.91 20.43
CA LYS A 52 -10.50 23.81 21.89
C LYS A 52 -11.86 23.82 22.60
N ASP A 53 -12.79 24.63 22.11
CA ASP A 53 -14.16 24.72 22.64
C ASP A 53 -15.00 23.46 22.32
N GLU A 54 -14.79 22.83 21.15
CA GLU A 54 -15.51 21.63 20.70
C GLU A 54 -15.07 20.32 21.40
N CYS A 55 -13.83 20.23 21.87
CA CYS A 55 -13.26 18.97 22.40
C CYS A 55 -13.37 18.78 23.92
N GLU A 56 -13.95 19.71 24.70
CA GLU A 56 -14.11 19.65 26.17
C GLU A 56 -12.85 19.13 26.94
N LEU A 57 -11.65 19.47 26.47
CA LEU A 57 -10.40 18.91 27.00
C LEU A 57 -10.06 19.53 28.37
N ASP A 58 -10.40 18.83 29.47
CA ASP A 58 -9.87 19.16 30.80
C ASP A 58 -8.38 18.81 30.86
N GLU A 59 -7.54 19.78 31.26
CA GLU A 59 -6.07 19.71 31.34
C GLU A 59 -5.56 18.50 32.15
N LYS A 60 -6.42 17.89 32.97
CA LYS A 60 -6.11 16.73 33.81
C LYS A 60 -6.05 15.38 33.09
N THR A 61 -6.65 15.23 31.91
CA THR A 61 -6.68 13.94 31.18
C THR A 61 -5.40 13.69 30.36
N ILE A 62 -4.58 14.73 30.19
CA ILE A 62 -3.36 14.74 29.38
C ILE A 62 -2.17 14.07 30.10
N SER A 63 -2.28 13.74 31.39
CA SER A 63 -1.12 13.37 32.23
C SER A 63 -0.81 11.87 32.36
N SER A 64 -1.34 10.96 31.53
CA SER A 64 -1.08 9.51 31.68
C SER A 64 -0.42 8.82 30.48
N TYR A 65 0.17 9.56 29.55
CA TYR A 65 1.17 8.99 28.65
C TYR A 65 2.53 8.99 29.38
N GLU A 66 3.15 7.82 29.55
CA GLU A 66 4.55 7.76 30.00
C GLU A 66 5.40 8.50 28.96
N ARG A 67 5.83 9.71 29.33
CA ARG A 67 6.71 10.55 28.53
C ARG A 67 8.05 9.84 28.41
N CYS A 68 8.45 9.49 27.19
CA CYS A 68 9.78 8.95 26.93
C CYS A 68 10.76 10.11 26.94
N LEU A 69 11.54 10.23 28.00
CA LEU A 69 12.57 11.26 28.16
C LEU A 69 13.89 10.72 27.62
N CYS A 70 14.72 11.62 27.06
CA CYS A 70 16.08 11.28 26.72
C CYS A 70 16.92 11.15 27.99
N ASP A 71 17.52 10.00 28.25
CA ASP A 71 18.34 9.73 29.45
C ASP A 71 19.64 10.55 29.55
N ILE A 72 19.93 11.40 28.56
CA ILE A 72 21.09 12.30 28.54
C ILE A 72 20.70 13.75 28.78
N CYS A 73 19.65 14.23 28.11
CA CYS A 73 19.28 15.66 28.17
C CYS A 73 17.95 15.93 28.86
N ASP A 74 17.26 14.89 29.33
CA ASP A 74 15.91 14.91 29.92
C ASP A 74 14.83 15.55 29.04
N ASP A 75 15.14 15.89 27.78
CA ASP A 75 14.17 16.36 26.81
C ASP A 75 13.23 15.22 26.40
N GLU A 76 11.96 15.54 26.21
CA GLU A 76 10.97 14.59 25.72
C GLU A 76 11.30 14.16 24.28
N ILE A 77 11.38 12.85 24.05
CA ILE A 77 11.54 12.27 22.72
C ILE A 77 10.15 12.29 22.06
N GLU A 78 9.93 13.26 21.18
CA GLU A 78 8.67 13.43 20.47
C GLU A 78 8.21 12.16 19.75
N PHE A 79 6.92 11.90 19.86
CA PHE A 79 6.28 10.74 19.25
C PHE A 79 6.48 10.71 17.73
N GLY A 80 7.02 9.61 17.19
CA GLY A 80 7.32 9.44 15.76
C GLY A 80 8.74 9.86 15.34
N VAL A 81 9.54 10.43 16.25
CA VAL A 81 10.97 10.70 16.02
C VAL A 81 11.79 9.43 16.27
N ALA A 82 12.95 9.32 15.61
CA ALA A 82 13.87 8.22 15.83
C ALA A 82 14.42 8.22 17.27
N ARG A 83 14.18 7.13 18.01
CA ARG A 83 14.77 6.85 19.32
C ARG A 83 15.99 5.96 19.12
N TYR A 84 17.06 6.25 19.86
CA TYR A 84 18.25 5.41 19.88
C TYR A 84 18.22 4.62 21.17
N HIS A 85 17.98 3.31 21.06
CA HIS A 85 17.95 2.41 22.20
C HIS A 85 19.29 1.70 22.34
N CYS A 86 19.78 1.60 23.57
CA CYS A 86 20.98 0.84 23.90
C CYS A 86 20.66 -0.65 23.96
N VAL A 87 21.42 -1.49 23.24
CA VAL A 87 21.20 -2.95 23.25
C VAL A 87 21.54 -3.58 24.60
N ASP A 88 22.49 -2.97 25.33
CA ASP A 88 23.14 -3.58 26.49
C ASP A 88 22.66 -2.99 27.83
N CYS A 89 22.03 -1.81 27.82
CA CYS A 89 21.49 -1.17 29.02
C CYS A 89 19.99 -1.41 29.14
N ALA A 90 19.51 -1.76 30.33
CA ALA A 90 18.09 -1.78 30.62
C ALA A 90 17.58 -0.33 30.70
N ASP A 91 16.58 0.00 29.88
CA ASP A 91 15.85 1.28 29.91
C ASP A 91 16.75 2.50 29.68
N PHE A 92 17.50 2.50 28.56
CA PHE A 92 18.36 3.62 28.18
C PHE A 92 18.11 4.06 26.73
N ASP A 93 17.59 5.27 26.59
CA ASP A 93 17.04 5.86 25.38
C ASP A 93 17.49 7.30 25.19
N ILE A 94 17.98 7.59 23.99
CA ILE A 94 18.49 8.93 23.69
C ILE A 94 17.89 9.47 22.40
N CYS A 95 17.69 10.79 22.38
CA CYS A 95 17.19 11.49 21.21
C CYS A 95 18.26 11.54 20.10
N LEU A 96 17.83 11.83 18.86
CA LEU A 96 18.72 11.98 17.70
C LEU A 96 19.87 12.97 17.91
N LYS A 97 19.65 14.03 18.69
CA LYS A 97 20.67 15.03 18.99
C LYS A 97 21.78 14.42 19.86
N CYS A 98 21.40 13.76 20.96
CA CYS A 98 22.34 13.11 21.89
C CYS A 98 23.06 11.91 21.25
N ALA A 99 22.39 11.18 20.35
CA ALA A 99 23.00 10.11 19.58
C ALA A 99 24.12 10.59 18.63
N LYS A 100 24.04 11.82 18.13
CA LYS A 100 25.04 12.40 17.20
C LYS A 100 26.28 12.95 17.90
N THR A 101 26.19 13.28 19.18
CA THR A 101 27.28 13.91 19.95
C THR A 101 28.12 12.92 20.75
N GLN A 102 27.64 11.67 20.87
CA GLN A 102 28.22 10.48 21.53
C GLN A 102 29.07 10.67 22.80
N ASP A 103 28.56 10.14 23.91
CA ASP A 103 29.39 9.57 25.00
C ASP A 103 28.66 8.38 25.68
N HIS A 104 28.16 7.43 24.89
CA HIS A 104 27.61 6.18 25.41
C HIS A 104 28.35 4.98 24.80
N LYS A 105 28.91 4.12 25.66
CA LYS A 105 29.91 3.11 25.29
C LYS A 105 29.37 1.88 24.57
N HIS A 106 28.04 1.68 24.58
CA HIS A 106 27.39 0.51 24.00
C HIS A 106 26.85 0.77 22.59
N SER A 107 26.58 -0.32 21.87
CA SER A 107 25.99 -0.22 20.53
C SER A 107 24.55 0.26 20.63
N MET A 108 24.21 1.29 19.85
CA MET A 108 22.87 1.85 19.79
C MET A 108 22.21 1.42 18.49
N PHE A 109 20.95 0.99 18.53
CA PHE A 109 20.15 0.82 17.32
C PHE A 109 19.03 1.85 17.24
N ILE A 110 18.64 2.16 16.00
CA ILE A 110 17.55 3.10 15.74
C ILE A 110 16.24 2.35 15.86
N GLN A 111 15.53 2.58 16.95
CA GLN A 111 14.14 2.19 17.08
C GLN A 111 13.28 3.39 16.64
N ARG A 112 12.68 3.30 15.46
CA ARG A 112 11.46 4.09 15.20
C ARG A 112 10.34 3.35 15.90
N CYS A 113 9.50 4.03 16.69
CA CYS A 113 8.39 3.40 17.43
C CYS A 113 7.55 2.50 16.51
N PHE A 114 7.93 1.23 16.46
CA PHE A 114 7.25 0.10 15.86
C PHE A 114 6.89 -0.72 17.07
N THR A 115 5.79 -0.36 17.71
CA THR A 115 5.25 -1.18 18.77
C THR A 115 4.25 -2.12 18.11
N ASP A 116 4.31 -3.40 18.47
CA ASP A 116 3.27 -4.39 18.13
C ASP A 116 1.86 -3.86 18.44
N GLU A 117 1.77 -2.90 19.36
CA GLU A 117 0.57 -2.16 19.74
C GLU A 117 -0.10 -1.44 18.57
N TYR A 118 0.62 -0.75 17.68
CA TYR A 118 0.01 -0.05 16.54
C TYR A 118 -0.56 -1.02 15.51
N GLN A 119 0.20 -2.04 15.13
CA GLN A 119 -0.30 -3.06 14.22
C GLN A 119 -1.48 -3.81 14.83
N THR A 120 -1.45 -4.08 16.14
CA THR A 120 -2.58 -4.67 16.87
C THR A 120 -3.80 -3.74 16.86
N LYS A 121 -3.62 -2.42 17.07
CA LYS A 121 -4.68 -1.42 17.00
C LYS A 121 -5.33 -1.37 15.61
N VAL A 122 -4.52 -1.36 14.55
CA VAL A 122 -4.99 -1.38 13.15
C VAL A 122 -5.73 -2.67 12.84
N LYS A 123 -5.16 -3.84 13.19
CA LYS A 123 -5.79 -5.16 13.01
C LYS A 123 -7.17 -5.30 13.66
N ARG A 124 -7.39 -4.63 14.79
CA ARG A 124 -8.65 -4.67 15.54
C ARG A 124 -9.78 -3.83 14.91
N GLY A 125 -9.55 -3.22 13.74
CA GLY A 125 -10.61 -2.47 13.06
C GLY A 125 -11.83 -3.34 12.75
N SER A 126 -13.03 -2.78 12.86
CA SER A 126 -14.28 -3.52 12.63
C SER A 126 -14.55 -3.75 11.15
N SER A 127 -14.28 -2.76 10.29
CA SER A 127 -14.40 -2.80 8.81
C SER A 127 -13.08 -2.40 8.15
N ILE A 128 -12.98 -2.55 6.81
CA ILE A 128 -11.81 -2.08 6.06
C ILE A 128 -11.64 -0.56 6.21
N SER A 129 -12.73 0.21 6.14
CA SER A 129 -12.70 1.66 6.38
C SER A 129 -12.12 2.00 7.76
N ASP A 130 -12.52 1.28 8.82
CA ASP A 130 -11.97 1.46 10.17
C ASP A 130 -10.47 1.08 10.25
N ILE A 131 -10.07 -0.02 9.61
CA ILE A 131 -8.65 -0.44 9.53
C ILE A 131 -7.80 0.66 8.86
N LEU A 132 -8.24 1.18 7.72
CA LEU A 132 -7.54 2.24 6.99
C LEU A 132 -7.49 3.54 7.80
N ASN A 133 -8.61 3.93 8.41
CA ASN A 133 -8.69 5.11 9.26
C ASN A 133 -7.72 5.01 10.44
N ARG A 134 -7.66 3.86 11.12
CA ARG A 134 -6.69 3.61 12.19
C ARG A 134 -5.26 3.68 11.69
N ALA A 135 -4.95 3.11 10.52
CA ALA A 135 -3.60 3.18 9.95
C ALA A 135 -3.18 4.64 9.70
N PHE A 136 -4.05 5.48 9.13
CA PHE A 136 -3.78 6.91 8.96
C PHE A 136 -3.44 7.60 10.29
N HIS A 137 -4.19 7.33 11.35
CA HIS A 137 -3.98 7.96 12.66
C HIS A 137 -2.73 7.43 13.36
N CYS A 138 -2.50 6.11 13.34
CA CYS A 138 -1.34 5.48 13.97
C CYS A 138 -0.02 5.89 13.30
N TYR A 139 -0.04 6.13 11.98
CA TYR A 139 1.15 6.37 11.18
C TYR A 139 1.23 7.78 10.59
N TRP A 140 0.46 8.73 11.13
CA TRP A 140 0.22 10.07 10.57
C TRP A 140 1.45 10.75 9.94
N ASN A 141 2.57 10.83 10.67
CA ASN A 141 3.78 11.52 10.22
C ASN A 141 4.75 10.63 9.40
N ARG A 142 4.43 9.35 9.19
CA ARG A 142 5.31 8.44 8.46
C ARG A 142 5.21 8.67 6.95
N PRO A 143 6.31 8.50 6.19
CA PRO A 143 6.24 8.37 4.74
C PRO A 143 5.29 7.26 4.33
N CYS A 144 4.34 7.57 3.44
CA CYS A 144 3.32 6.66 2.94
C CYS A 144 3.60 6.34 1.46
N PHE A 145 3.37 7.31 0.57
CA PHE A 145 3.53 7.15 -0.87
C PHE A 145 4.54 8.13 -1.45
N SER A 146 5.22 7.71 -2.51
CA SER A 146 6.11 8.57 -3.27
C SER A 146 6.18 8.12 -4.72
N LEU A 147 6.15 9.08 -5.64
CA LEU A 147 6.40 8.84 -7.06
C LEU A 147 7.90 8.85 -7.32
N THR A 148 8.35 8.01 -8.24
CA THR A 148 9.71 8.06 -8.79
C THR A 148 10.06 9.49 -9.23
N PRO A 149 11.25 10.03 -8.90
CA PRO A 149 12.43 9.36 -8.33
C PRO A 149 12.53 9.39 -6.79
N PHE A 150 11.40 9.38 -6.10
CA PHE A 150 11.28 9.28 -4.63
C PHE A 150 11.90 10.44 -3.83
N ILE A 151 12.00 11.62 -4.45
CA ILE A 151 12.56 12.83 -3.82
C ILE A 151 11.64 13.34 -2.71
N ARG A 152 10.32 13.28 -2.94
CA ARG A 152 9.29 13.75 -2.01
C ARG A 152 8.39 12.61 -1.60
N TRP A 153 8.29 12.39 -0.29
CA TRP A 153 7.36 11.43 0.29
C TRP A 153 6.15 12.17 0.84
N TYR A 154 4.96 11.73 0.44
CA TYR A 154 3.72 12.11 1.11
C TYR A 154 3.58 11.28 2.38
N THR A 155 3.27 11.93 3.48
CA THR A 155 2.99 11.27 4.74
C THR A 155 1.61 10.62 4.74
N PHE A 156 1.31 9.75 5.71
CA PHE A 156 -0.05 9.26 5.91
C PHE A 156 -1.04 10.42 6.10
N GLY A 157 -0.66 11.46 6.84
CA GLY A 157 -1.48 12.66 7.03
C GLY A 157 -1.75 13.42 5.74
N ASP A 158 -0.76 13.53 4.85
CA ASP A 158 -0.95 14.14 3.52
C ASP A 158 -1.94 13.34 2.67
N ILE A 159 -1.74 12.01 2.59
CA ILE A 159 -2.61 11.10 1.84
C ILE A 159 -4.03 11.11 2.42
N TYR A 160 -4.17 11.16 3.74
CA TYR A 160 -5.47 11.26 4.39
C TYR A 160 -6.20 12.55 4.01
N GLY A 161 -5.47 13.68 3.89
CA GLY A 161 -6.01 14.93 3.36
C GLY A 161 -6.57 14.79 1.95
N PHE A 162 -5.83 14.15 1.04
CA PHE A 162 -6.29 13.87 -0.32
C PHE A 162 -7.53 12.97 -0.34
N VAL A 163 -7.50 11.88 0.44
CA VAL A 163 -8.60 10.92 0.56
C VAL A 163 -9.86 11.61 1.06
N ARG A 164 -9.80 12.40 2.14
CA ARG A 164 -10.97 13.12 2.69
C ARG A 164 -11.54 14.14 1.72
N SER A 165 -10.66 14.90 1.06
CA SER A 165 -11.08 15.87 0.06
C SER A 165 -11.84 15.19 -1.08
N PHE A 166 -11.23 14.15 -1.66
CA PHE A 166 -11.82 13.46 -2.80
C PHE A 166 -13.07 12.66 -2.42
N SER A 167 -13.07 11.99 -1.26
CA SER A 167 -14.24 11.24 -0.77
C SER A 167 -15.44 12.15 -0.56
N THR A 168 -15.25 13.37 -0.07
CA THR A 168 -16.33 14.36 0.08
C THR A 168 -16.93 14.72 -1.27
N ARG A 169 -16.07 15.01 -2.27
CA ARG A 169 -16.50 15.36 -3.62
C ARG A 169 -17.26 14.24 -4.33
N LEU A 170 -16.87 12.98 -4.13
CA LEU A 170 -17.60 11.82 -4.67
C LEU A 170 -19.09 11.86 -4.30
N VAL A 171 -19.42 12.33 -3.08
CA VAL A 171 -20.79 12.43 -2.60
C VAL A 171 -21.43 13.77 -3.00
N THR A 172 -20.75 14.89 -2.77
CA THR A 172 -21.35 16.23 -2.95
C THR A 172 -21.49 16.64 -4.41
N ASP A 173 -20.48 16.37 -5.22
CA ASP A 173 -20.40 16.87 -6.60
C ASP A 173 -20.99 15.86 -7.59
N PHE A 174 -20.96 14.57 -7.25
CA PHE A 174 -21.33 13.47 -8.16
C PHE A 174 -22.52 12.63 -7.67
N ASP A 175 -23.15 12.98 -6.53
CA ASP A 175 -24.32 12.29 -5.95
C ASP A 175 -24.14 10.75 -5.86
N LEU A 176 -22.91 10.30 -5.56
CA LEU A 176 -22.64 8.89 -5.32
C LEU A 176 -23.07 8.51 -3.91
N LYS A 177 -23.69 7.34 -3.78
CA LYS A 177 -24.26 6.84 -2.53
C LYS A 177 -23.58 5.54 -2.13
N ALA A 178 -23.56 5.25 -0.84
CA ALA A 178 -23.07 3.97 -0.33
C ALA A 178 -23.65 2.80 -1.16
N ARG A 179 -22.77 1.84 -1.50
CA ARG A 179 -23.00 0.68 -2.38
C ARG A 179 -23.17 0.98 -3.87
N ASP A 180 -22.99 2.23 -4.30
CA ASP A 180 -22.85 2.51 -5.73
C ASP A 180 -21.54 1.93 -6.28
N PHE A 181 -21.61 1.46 -7.53
CA PHE A 181 -20.51 0.85 -8.23
C PHE A 181 -19.72 1.93 -8.97
N VAL A 182 -18.42 2.02 -8.67
CA VAL A 182 -17.50 3.02 -9.20
C VAL A 182 -16.28 2.33 -9.76
N SER A 183 -15.90 2.66 -10.98
CA SER A 183 -14.67 2.14 -11.59
C SER A 183 -13.51 3.10 -11.43
N ILE A 184 -12.31 2.54 -11.33
CA ILE A 184 -11.05 3.28 -11.40
C ILE A 184 -10.24 2.69 -12.55
N CYS A 185 -9.87 3.52 -13.53
CA CYS A 185 -9.15 3.11 -14.73
C CYS A 185 -7.90 3.97 -14.91
N GLY A 186 -6.73 3.39 -14.72
CA GLY A 186 -5.48 4.13 -14.78
C GLY A 186 -4.27 3.26 -14.45
N ASN A 187 -3.09 3.75 -14.82
CA ASN A 187 -1.84 3.14 -14.39
C ASN A 187 -1.63 3.38 -12.88
N VAL A 188 -0.70 2.61 -12.30
CA VAL A 188 -0.27 2.74 -10.90
C VAL A 188 0.13 4.19 -10.60
N SER A 189 -0.52 4.80 -9.62
CA SER A 189 -0.37 6.23 -9.31
C SER A 189 -0.91 6.52 -7.91
N ILE A 190 -0.53 7.67 -7.33
CA ILE A 190 -1.05 8.12 -6.03
C ILE A 190 -2.55 8.40 -6.17
N GLU A 191 -2.96 8.99 -7.28
CA GLU A 191 -4.35 9.31 -7.61
C GLU A 191 -5.22 8.06 -7.63
N TRP A 192 -4.74 6.98 -8.24
CA TRP A 192 -5.45 5.71 -8.23
C TRP A 192 -5.68 5.23 -6.79
N LEU A 193 -4.63 5.22 -5.96
CA LEU A 193 -4.69 4.78 -4.57
C LEU A 193 -5.59 5.67 -3.70
N VAL A 194 -5.52 6.99 -3.89
CA VAL A 194 -6.37 7.95 -3.19
C VAL A 194 -7.84 7.75 -3.59
N ALA A 195 -8.13 7.57 -4.88
CA ALA A 195 -9.48 7.30 -5.36
C ALA A 195 -10.03 5.99 -4.78
N ASP A 196 -9.20 4.95 -4.73
CA ASP A 196 -9.56 3.65 -4.19
C ASP A 196 -9.94 3.73 -2.71
N ILE A 197 -9.06 4.32 -1.91
CA ILE A 197 -9.30 4.51 -0.47
C ILE A 197 -10.51 5.44 -0.26
N ALA A 198 -10.66 6.52 -1.03
CA ALA A 198 -11.80 7.42 -0.93
C ALA A 198 -13.14 6.69 -1.18
N CYS A 199 -13.17 5.75 -2.14
CA CYS A 199 -14.34 4.90 -2.36
C CYS A 199 -14.66 4.04 -1.14
N VAL A 200 -13.65 3.42 -0.51
CA VAL A 200 -13.83 2.63 0.72
C VAL A 200 -14.42 3.47 1.85
N PHE A 201 -13.92 4.71 2.04
CA PHE A 201 -14.45 5.63 3.06
C PHE A 201 -15.91 6.03 2.82
N GLN A 202 -16.43 5.89 1.60
CA GLN A 202 -17.83 6.16 1.26
C GLN A 202 -18.68 4.90 1.08
N SER A 203 -18.15 3.73 1.47
CA SER A 203 -18.82 2.44 1.27
C SER A 203 -19.20 2.18 -0.20
N LEU A 204 -18.43 2.72 -1.16
CA LEU A 204 -18.62 2.53 -2.60
C LEU A 204 -17.97 1.21 -3.02
N VAL A 205 -18.59 0.50 -3.98
CA VAL A 205 -18.06 -0.76 -4.51
C VAL A 205 -17.13 -0.44 -5.68
N THR A 206 -15.84 -0.69 -5.51
CA THR A 206 -14.87 -0.43 -6.58
C THR A 206 -14.89 -1.55 -7.62
N VAL A 207 -14.91 -1.20 -8.90
CA VAL A 207 -14.77 -2.13 -10.03
C VAL A 207 -13.58 -1.68 -10.88
N PRO A 208 -12.33 -1.97 -10.48
CA PRO A 208 -11.17 -1.46 -11.18
C PRO A 208 -11.08 -2.03 -12.60
N LEU A 209 -10.71 -1.17 -13.55
CA LEU A 209 -10.61 -1.49 -14.97
C LEU A 209 -9.16 -1.39 -15.42
N HIS A 210 -8.73 -2.35 -16.25
CA HIS A 210 -7.39 -2.33 -16.81
C HIS A 210 -7.36 -1.38 -18.01
N THR A 211 -6.31 -0.56 -18.13
CA THR A 211 -6.14 0.46 -19.18
C THR A 211 -6.16 -0.14 -20.60
N ASN A 212 -5.59 -1.33 -20.76
CA ASN A 212 -5.57 -2.10 -22.01
C ASN A 212 -6.89 -2.83 -22.38
N MET A 213 -7.97 -2.72 -21.58
CA MET A 213 -9.24 -3.34 -21.97
C MET A 213 -9.78 -2.72 -23.28
N ILE A 214 -10.29 -3.57 -24.16
CA ILE A 214 -10.96 -3.15 -25.39
C ILE A 214 -12.34 -2.56 -25.09
N ASP A 215 -12.86 -1.74 -26.00
CA ASP A 215 -14.10 -0.98 -25.81
C ASP A 215 -15.30 -1.89 -25.53
N ASP A 216 -15.43 -3.01 -26.26
CA ASP A 216 -16.52 -3.96 -26.08
C ASP A 216 -16.54 -4.55 -24.66
N ASP A 217 -15.38 -4.82 -24.08
CA ASP A 217 -15.27 -5.38 -22.74
C ASP A 217 -15.51 -4.32 -21.66
N LEU A 218 -15.04 -3.09 -21.88
CA LEU A 218 -15.38 -1.95 -21.02
C LEU A 218 -16.91 -1.74 -20.98
N ILE A 219 -17.56 -1.73 -22.14
CA ILE A 219 -19.02 -1.56 -22.25
C ILE A 219 -19.75 -2.68 -21.51
N LYS A 220 -19.34 -3.95 -21.71
CA LYS A 220 -19.93 -5.10 -21.01
C LYS A 220 -19.78 -4.96 -19.50
N VAL A 221 -18.58 -4.65 -19.00
CA VAL A 221 -18.33 -4.54 -17.56
C VAL A 221 -19.12 -3.38 -16.95
N ILE A 222 -19.05 -2.19 -17.57
CA ILE A 222 -19.76 -0.98 -17.10
C ILE A 222 -21.26 -1.25 -16.99
N ASN A 223 -21.85 -1.85 -18.04
CA ASN A 223 -23.29 -2.11 -18.06
C ASN A 223 -23.69 -3.28 -17.13
N ASN A 224 -22.92 -4.36 -17.08
CA ASN A 224 -23.24 -5.51 -16.22
C ASN A 224 -23.18 -5.14 -14.72
N CYS A 225 -22.20 -4.35 -14.32
CA CYS A 225 -22.06 -3.86 -12.95
C CYS A 225 -22.92 -2.61 -12.66
N GLN A 226 -23.61 -2.05 -13.67
CA GLN A 226 -24.38 -0.80 -13.54
C GLN A 226 -23.52 0.34 -12.97
N ILE A 227 -22.27 0.44 -13.41
CA ILE A 227 -21.30 1.43 -12.93
C ILE A 227 -21.82 2.83 -13.25
N LYS A 228 -21.87 3.68 -12.23
CA LYS A 228 -22.38 5.07 -12.32
C LYS A 228 -21.29 6.09 -12.62
N CYS A 229 -20.06 5.79 -12.21
CA CYS A 229 -18.93 6.70 -12.33
C CYS A 229 -17.66 5.93 -12.68
N VAL A 230 -16.87 6.45 -13.62
CA VAL A 230 -15.50 6.01 -13.85
C VAL A 230 -14.53 7.14 -13.50
N ILE A 231 -13.60 6.85 -12.61
CA ILE A 231 -12.46 7.72 -12.28
C ILE A 231 -11.27 7.27 -13.13
N CYS A 232 -10.59 8.21 -13.79
CA CYS A 232 -9.47 7.92 -14.66
C CYS A 232 -8.29 8.86 -14.43
N THR A 233 -7.07 8.40 -14.74
CA THR A 233 -5.84 9.12 -14.40
C THR A 233 -5.17 9.81 -15.58
N SER A 234 -5.75 9.73 -16.78
CA SER A 234 -5.25 10.42 -17.98
C SER A 234 -6.39 10.96 -18.85
N GLU A 235 -6.11 12.05 -19.58
CA GLU A 235 -7.07 12.66 -20.53
C GLU A 235 -7.42 11.71 -21.68
N GLU A 236 -6.48 10.86 -22.10
CA GLU A 236 -6.71 9.86 -23.13
C GLU A 236 -7.77 8.83 -22.68
N LEU A 237 -7.62 8.31 -21.46
CA LEU A 237 -8.61 7.40 -20.87
C LEU A 237 -9.96 8.12 -20.69
N GLN A 238 -9.96 9.37 -20.25
CA GLN A 238 -11.18 10.15 -20.11
C GLN A 238 -11.94 10.26 -21.44
N LYS A 239 -11.25 10.65 -22.52
CA LYS A 239 -11.84 10.77 -23.87
C LYS A 239 -12.38 9.42 -24.36
N LYS A 240 -11.60 8.35 -24.19
CA LYS A 240 -12.03 6.98 -24.54
C LYS A 240 -13.31 6.59 -23.80
N LEU A 241 -13.34 6.76 -22.48
CA LEU A 241 -14.47 6.37 -21.63
C LEU A 241 -15.73 7.21 -21.90
N GLN A 242 -15.57 8.50 -22.19
CA GLN A 242 -16.69 9.38 -22.56
C GLN A 242 -17.31 9.03 -23.92
N ALA A 243 -16.54 8.42 -24.82
CA ALA A 243 -17.04 7.99 -26.13
C ALA A 243 -17.83 6.67 -26.08
N LEU A 244 -17.76 5.92 -24.97
CA LEU A 244 -18.46 4.65 -24.83
C LEU A 244 -19.96 4.86 -24.63
N GLN A 245 -20.77 3.98 -25.23
CA GLN A 245 -22.21 3.99 -25.06
C GLN A 245 -22.63 3.12 -23.86
N CYS A 246 -22.62 3.73 -22.67
CA CYS A 246 -22.94 3.06 -21.41
C CYS A 246 -24.09 3.78 -20.69
N PRO A 247 -25.35 3.29 -20.77
CA PRO A 247 -26.51 3.99 -20.20
C PRO A 247 -26.45 4.19 -18.67
N SER A 248 -25.74 3.32 -17.94
CA SER A 248 -25.57 3.45 -16.49
C SER A 248 -24.55 4.52 -16.09
N LEU A 249 -23.61 4.85 -16.99
CA LEU A 249 -22.48 5.73 -16.71
C LEU A 249 -22.91 7.20 -16.76
N LYS A 250 -22.88 7.86 -15.61
CA LYS A 250 -23.26 9.27 -15.45
C LYS A 250 -22.07 10.21 -15.46
N HIS A 251 -20.94 9.76 -14.91
CA HIS A 251 -19.77 10.59 -14.66
C HIS A 251 -18.48 9.92 -15.14
N VAL A 252 -17.63 10.69 -15.82
CA VAL A 252 -16.25 10.31 -16.12
C VAL A 252 -15.33 11.39 -15.53
N ILE A 253 -14.68 11.05 -14.41
CA ILE A 253 -13.86 11.97 -13.62
C ILE A 253 -12.40 11.79 -14.03
N LEU A 254 -11.75 12.86 -14.46
CA LEU A 254 -10.28 12.90 -14.54
C LEU A 254 -9.73 13.26 -13.16
N PHE A 255 -8.94 12.37 -12.58
CA PHE A 255 -8.25 12.58 -11.31
C PHE A 255 -6.75 12.52 -11.56
N LYS A 256 -6.12 13.69 -11.55
CA LYS A 256 -4.70 13.88 -11.83
C LYS A 256 -4.13 14.88 -10.82
N ASN A 257 -2.91 14.66 -10.35
CA ASN A 257 -2.25 15.48 -9.34
C ASN A 257 -3.11 15.57 -8.07
N ALA A 258 -2.99 14.58 -7.18
CA ALA A 258 -3.79 14.52 -5.95
C ALA A 258 -3.77 15.83 -5.11
N GLU A 259 -2.67 16.60 -5.17
CA GLU A 259 -2.54 17.92 -4.52
C GLU A 259 -3.50 18.98 -5.05
N ASP A 260 -3.76 19.00 -6.36
CA ASP A 260 -4.61 20.01 -7.03
C ASP A 260 -6.09 19.87 -6.63
N HIS A 261 -6.44 18.73 -6.01
CA HIS A 261 -7.79 18.38 -5.60
C HIS A 261 -8.03 18.53 -4.10
N LEU A 262 -7.10 19.16 -3.37
CA LEU A 262 -7.36 19.61 -2.00
C LEU A 262 -8.42 20.72 -2.02
N LEU A 263 -9.59 20.45 -1.45
CA LEU A 263 -10.58 21.49 -1.14
C LEU A 263 -9.96 22.48 -0.16
N ASP A 264 -10.24 23.78 -0.34
CA ASP A 264 -9.92 24.80 0.65
C ASP A 264 -10.47 24.36 2.01
N HIS A 265 -9.64 24.39 3.05
CA HIS A 265 -9.91 23.87 4.40
C HIS A 265 -11.14 24.50 5.12
N ALA A 266 -11.91 25.36 4.46
CA ALA A 266 -13.10 26.02 4.98
C ALA A 266 -14.40 25.24 4.67
N ASP A 267 -14.42 24.42 3.62
CA ASP A 267 -15.62 23.68 3.18
C ASP A 267 -15.61 22.21 3.61
N TRP A 268 -14.79 21.88 4.62
CA TRP A 268 -14.65 20.54 5.16
C TRP A 268 -15.89 20.15 5.96
N ILE A 269 -16.88 19.58 5.29
CA ILE A 269 -17.89 18.77 5.96
C ILE A 269 -17.32 17.34 5.98
N ASP A 270 -17.10 16.77 7.16
CA ASP A 270 -16.83 15.34 7.30
C ASP A 270 -18.08 14.54 6.94
N ILE A 271 -18.32 14.41 5.63
CA ILE A 271 -19.30 13.49 5.07
C ILE A 271 -18.56 12.18 4.80
N ILE A 272 -17.90 11.60 5.82
CA ILE A 272 -17.68 10.16 5.77
C ILE A 272 -19.07 9.57 6.01
N HIS A 273 -19.64 8.89 5.02
CA HIS A 273 -20.91 8.21 5.22
C HIS A 273 -20.78 7.32 6.46
N LYS A 274 -21.57 7.61 7.50
CA LYS A 274 -21.65 6.80 8.74
C LYS A 274 -22.34 5.44 8.52
N THR A 275 -22.36 4.96 7.28
CA THR A 275 -22.92 3.65 6.98
C THR A 275 -22.05 2.60 7.65
N VAL A 276 -22.65 1.77 8.48
CA VAL A 276 -21.92 0.67 9.12
C VAL A 276 -21.78 -0.43 8.07
N ASP A 277 -20.57 -0.64 7.58
CA ASP A 277 -20.27 -1.78 6.71
C ASP A 277 -20.45 -3.09 7.47
N THR A 278 -21.11 -4.05 6.83
CA THR A 278 -21.29 -5.41 7.32
C THR A 278 -20.28 -6.35 6.65
N GLU A 279 -19.97 -7.47 7.30
CA GLU A 279 -19.01 -8.46 6.79
C GLU A 279 -19.32 -8.99 5.37
N ASN A 280 -20.58 -8.96 4.96
CA ASN A 280 -21.04 -9.46 3.67
C ASN A 280 -21.18 -8.37 2.59
N ASP A 281 -20.98 -7.09 2.96
CA ASP A 281 -21.01 -6.02 1.99
C ASP A 281 -19.86 -6.15 1.00
N LEU A 282 -20.13 -5.85 -0.27
CA LEU A 282 -19.12 -5.83 -1.32
C LEU A 282 -18.19 -4.63 -1.11
N LEU A 283 -16.90 -4.90 -1.15
CA LEU A 283 -15.84 -3.88 -1.19
C LEU A 283 -15.41 -3.64 -2.63
N THR A 284 -15.17 -4.72 -3.39
CA THR A 284 -14.67 -4.63 -4.76
C THR A 284 -15.07 -5.80 -5.63
N ILE A 285 -15.14 -5.58 -6.94
CA ILE A 285 -15.25 -6.65 -7.95
C ILE A 285 -14.04 -6.59 -8.87
N ILE A 286 -13.25 -7.65 -8.90
CA ILE A 286 -12.04 -7.74 -9.72
C ILE A 286 -12.32 -8.62 -10.93
N HIS A 287 -12.15 -8.08 -12.14
CA HIS A 287 -12.39 -8.82 -13.37
C HIS A 287 -11.16 -9.60 -13.80
N THR A 288 -11.35 -10.88 -14.15
CA THR A 288 -10.32 -11.74 -14.73
C THR A 288 -10.59 -11.97 -16.21
N SER A 289 -9.54 -12.02 -17.03
CA SER A 289 -9.62 -12.24 -18.48
C SER A 289 -9.83 -13.71 -18.84
N GLY A 290 -10.65 -14.44 -18.07
CA GLY A 290 -10.80 -15.90 -18.16
C GLY A 290 -11.02 -16.43 -19.58
N SER A 291 -10.76 -17.73 -19.78
CA SER A 291 -10.72 -18.42 -21.09
C SER A 291 -11.95 -18.25 -21.99
N THR A 292 -13.08 -17.82 -21.43
CA THR A 292 -14.35 -17.59 -22.14
C THR A 292 -14.42 -16.28 -22.91
N GLY A 293 -13.41 -15.40 -22.83
CA GLY A 293 -13.35 -14.12 -23.56
C GLY A 293 -14.28 -13.02 -23.03
N ILE A 294 -15.23 -13.36 -22.16
CA ILE A 294 -16.04 -12.40 -21.39
C ILE A 294 -15.39 -12.23 -20.01
N PRO A 295 -15.00 -11.00 -19.60
CA PRO A 295 -14.46 -10.75 -18.28
C PRO A 295 -15.46 -11.18 -17.19
N LYS A 296 -15.00 -11.99 -16.23
CA LYS A 296 -15.81 -12.42 -15.08
C LYS A 296 -15.36 -11.67 -13.83
N GLY A 297 -16.30 -11.12 -13.08
CA GLY A 297 -16.03 -10.36 -11.86
C GLY A 297 -16.01 -11.25 -10.62
N ALA A 298 -14.84 -11.44 -10.01
CA ALA A 298 -14.71 -12.04 -8.69
C ALA A 298 -15.14 -11.01 -7.64
N MET A 299 -16.09 -11.39 -6.77
CA MET A 299 -16.66 -10.51 -5.76
C MET A 299 -15.90 -10.63 -4.44
N PHE A 300 -15.40 -9.51 -3.92
CA PHE A 300 -14.71 -9.45 -2.64
C PHE A 300 -15.55 -8.68 -1.63
N THR A 301 -15.91 -9.34 -0.54
CA THR A 301 -16.61 -8.72 0.59
C THR A 301 -15.63 -8.10 1.58
N GLU A 302 -16.15 -7.24 2.46
CA GLU A 302 -15.45 -6.73 3.65
C GLU A 302 -14.73 -7.85 4.41
N LYS A 303 -15.41 -8.96 4.70
CA LYS A 303 -14.84 -10.11 5.42
C LYS A 303 -13.67 -10.74 4.68
N LEU A 304 -13.81 -10.97 3.38
CA LEU A 304 -12.76 -11.62 2.58
C LEU A 304 -11.52 -10.72 2.53
N TRP A 305 -11.71 -9.43 2.25
CA TRP A 305 -10.60 -8.46 2.20
C TRP A 305 -9.91 -8.29 3.56
N LYS A 306 -10.69 -8.29 4.65
CA LYS A 306 -10.16 -8.20 6.01
C LYS A 306 -9.32 -9.42 6.39
N SER A 307 -9.73 -10.60 5.93
CA SER A 307 -8.97 -11.84 6.13
C SER A 307 -7.58 -11.74 5.50
N PHE A 308 -7.48 -11.19 4.28
CA PHE A 308 -6.21 -10.97 3.60
C PHE A 308 -5.31 -10.01 4.39
N ILE A 309 -5.83 -8.82 4.75
CA ILE A 309 -5.05 -7.85 5.54
C ILE A 309 -4.61 -8.42 6.90
N SER A 310 -5.48 -9.15 7.59
CA SER A 310 -5.22 -9.67 8.95
C SER A 310 -4.15 -10.76 8.97
N THR A 311 -4.18 -11.67 8.00
CA THR A 311 -3.19 -12.75 7.86
C THR A 311 -1.78 -12.15 7.71
N THR A 312 -1.66 -11.10 6.92
CA THR A 312 -0.37 -10.55 6.52
C THR A 312 0.21 -9.58 7.55
N LEU A 313 -0.63 -8.85 8.29
CA LEU A 313 -0.21 -7.98 9.39
C LEU A 313 0.48 -8.73 10.55
N SER A 314 0.50 -10.06 10.55
CA SER A 314 1.31 -10.90 11.47
C SER A 314 2.83 -10.74 11.29
N THR A 315 3.27 -10.14 10.18
CA THR A 315 4.70 -9.91 9.90
C THR A 315 5.22 -8.61 10.52
N LEU A 316 6.08 -8.74 11.53
CA LEU A 316 6.71 -7.63 12.27
C LEU A 316 7.94 -7.07 11.54
N THR A 317 7.87 -6.81 10.24
CA THR A 317 9.01 -6.29 9.46
C THR A 317 8.72 -4.92 8.86
N PRO A 318 9.66 -3.95 8.89
CA PRO A 318 9.51 -2.70 8.16
C PRO A 318 9.30 -2.95 6.66
N LEU A 319 8.12 -2.59 6.16
CA LEU A 319 7.76 -2.81 4.76
C LEU A 319 8.07 -1.58 3.91
N VAL A 320 8.93 -1.80 2.92
CA VAL A 320 9.18 -0.87 1.83
C VAL A 320 8.99 -1.66 0.55
N GLN A 321 8.04 -1.25 -0.27
CA GLN A 321 7.76 -1.93 -1.54
C GLN A 321 7.76 -0.96 -2.70
N LEU A 322 7.97 -1.49 -3.90
CA LEU A 322 7.77 -0.78 -5.16
C LEU A 322 6.47 -1.28 -5.80
N ALA A 323 5.54 -0.38 -6.06
CA ALA A 323 4.34 -0.66 -6.83
C ALA A 323 4.57 -0.28 -8.30
N PHE A 324 4.42 -1.25 -9.19
CA PHE A 324 4.67 -1.09 -10.63
C PHE A 324 3.69 -1.90 -11.50
N GLU A 325 3.04 -2.93 -10.93
CA GLU A 325 1.99 -3.69 -11.61
C GLU A 325 0.66 -2.88 -11.63
N PRO A 326 -0.29 -3.22 -12.51
CA PRO A 326 -1.60 -2.58 -12.53
C PRO A 326 -2.37 -2.81 -11.22
N LEU A 327 -2.85 -1.72 -10.59
CA LEU A 327 -3.63 -1.77 -9.34
C LEU A 327 -5.04 -2.36 -9.51
N CYS A 328 -5.47 -2.61 -10.74
CA CYS A 328 -6.66 -3.41 -11.01
C CYS A 328 -6.45 -4.92 -10.79
N SER A 329 -5.19 -5.38 -10.71
CA SER A 329 -4.86 -6.73 -10.28
C SER A 329 -5.06 -6.88 -8.78
N MET A 330 -5.56 -8.03 -8.34
CA MET A 330 -5.69 -8.36 -6.93
C MET A 330 -4.33 -8.26 -6.22
N SER A 331 -3.29 -8.92 -6.76
CA SER A 331 -1.99 -9.09 -6.10
C SER A 331 -1.32 -7.77 -5.73
N GLU A 332 -1.25 -6.84 -6.67
CA GLU A 332 -0.61 -5.54 -6.45
C GLU A 332 -1.41 -4.68 -5.47
N ARG A 333 -2.74 -4.69 -5.62
CA ARG A 333 -3.62 -3.93 -4.75
C ARG A 333 -3.54 -4.44 -3.31
N GLU A 334 -3.52 -5.75 -3.11
CA GLU A 334 -3.30 -6.38 -1.81
C GLU A 334 -1.95 -5.97 -1.20
N ASN A 335 -0.86 -6.06 -1.98
CA ASN A 335 0.48 -5.65 -1.53
C ASN A 335 0.52 -4.20 -1.04
N VAL A 336 -0.17 -3.28 -1.73
CA VAL A 336 -0.33 -1.88 -1.29
C VAL A 336 -1.13 -1.75 -0.02
N TYR A 337 -2.27 -2.41 0.10
CA TYR A 337 -3.08 -2.37 1.32
C TYR A 337 -2.31 -2.95 2.51
N PHE A 338 -1.60 -4.05 2.30
CA PHE A 338 -0.77 -4.68 3.32
C PHE A 338 0.35 -3.76 3.81
N THR A 339 1.12 -3.17 2.88
CA THR A 339 2.19 -2.23 3.23
C THR A 339 1.65 -1.00 3.95
N PHE A 340 0.51 -0.47 3.48
CA PHE A 340 -0.17 0.67 4.07
C PHE A 340 -0.63 0.39 5.50
N CYS A 341 -1.36 -0.72 5.73
CA CYS A 341 -1.88 -1.09 7.05
C CYS A 341 -0.78 -1.43 8.06
N SER A 342 0.39 -1.83 7.57
CA SER A 342 1.58 -2.09 8.40
C SER A 342 2.35 -0.82 8.78
N GLY A 343 1.94 0.35 8.28
CA GLY A 343 2.67 1.61 8.47
C GLY A 343 4.00 1.65 7.70
N GLY A 344 4.08 0.85 6.63
CA GLY A 344 5.18 0.85 5.67
C GLY A 344 5.05 1.97 4.66
N ARG A 345 5.88 1.92 3.61
CA ARG A 345 5.88 2.91 2.54
C ARG A 345 5.99 2.27 1.16
N THR A 346 5.28 2.84 0.19
CA THR A 346 5.22 2.35 -1.19
C THR A 346 5.82 3.41 -2.11
N GLY A 347 6.88 3.05 -2.83
CA GLY A 347 7.33 3.81 -3.99
C GLY A 347 6.49 3.40 -5.21
N ILE A 348 6.10 4.35 -6.06
CA ILE A 348 5.29 4.12 -7.25
C ILE A 348 6.16 4.34 -8.49
N CYS A 349 6.33 3.27 -9.26
CA CYS A 349 6.98 3.27 -10.56
C CYS A 349 5.91 3.38 -11.66
N ALA A 350 5.72 4.59 -12.17
CA ALA A 350 4.74 4.84 -13.24
C ALA A 350 5.27 4.45 -14.64
N GLU A 351 6.58 4.29 -14.79
CA GLU A 351 7.27 3.99 -16.05
C GLU A 351 7.96 2.61 -15.96
N PRO A 352 7.38 1.55 -16.54
CA PRO A 352 7.90 0.18 -16.40
C PRO A 352 9.36 0.01 -16.80
N ASP A 353 9.84 0.79 -17.78
CA ASP A 353 11.23 0.73 -18.27
C ASP A 353 12.26 1.16 -17.22
N ARG A 354 11.83 1.87 -16.17
CA ARG A 354 12.69 2.37 -15.09
C ARG A 354 12.70 1.48 -13.86
N ILE A 355 12.00 0.35 -13.90
CA ILE A 355 11.81 -0.53 -12.75
C ILE A 355 13.12 -0.88 -12.02
N PHE A 356 14.19 -1.19 -12.74
CA PHE A 356 15.47 -1.54 -12.12
C PHE A 356 16.20 -0.33 -11.51
N GLU A 357 16.07 0.86 -12.11
CA GLU A 357 16.57 2.10 -11.52
C GLU A 357 15.82 2.40 -10.22
N ASP A 358 14.51 2.24 -10.23
CA ASP A 358 13.63 2.53 -9.11
C ASP A 358 13.81 1.54 -7.96
N ILE A 359 14.01 0.25 -8.27
CA ILE A 359 14.41 -0.75 -7.27
C ILE A 359 15.73 -0.35 -6.61
N ARG A 360 16.74 0.10 -7.38
CA ARG A 360 18.03 0.53 -6.83
C ARG A 360 17.91 1.78 -5.96
N LEU A 361 17.10 2.75 -6.35
CA LEU A 361 16.86 3.97 -5.61
C LEU A 361 16.06 3.71 -4.32
N LEU A 362 14.98 2.94 -4.43
CA LEU A 362 14.08 2.68 -3.31
C LEU A 362 14.68 1.68 -2.31
N GLN A 363 15.41 0.68 -2.81
CA GLN A 363 15.89 -0.49 -2.06
C GLN A 363 14.77 -1.17 -1.26
N PRO A 364 13.80 -1.82 -1.91
CA PRO A 364 12.65 -2.40 -1.23
C PRO A 364 13.08 -3.48 -0.21
N SER A 365 12.28 -3.68 0.84
CA SER A 365 12.49 -4.76 1.81
C SER A 365 11.80 -6.06 1.41
N ARG A 366 10.79 -6.00 0.54
CA ARG A 366 10.20 -7.15 -0.13
C ARG A 366 9.91 -6.80 -1.58
N LEU A 367 10.01 -7.79 -2.46
CA LEU A 367 9.68 -7.62 -3.87
C LEU A 367 8.95 -8.85 -4.38
N GLY A 368 7.65 -8.72 -4.66
CA GLY A 368 6.88 -9.72 -5.37
C GLY A 368 6.85 -9.39 -6.86
N CYS A 369 7.17 -10.36 -7.71
CA CYS A 369 7.13 -10.18 -9.16
C CYS A 369 6.59 -11.44 -9.85
N THR A 370 5.95 -11.26 -11.01
CA THR A 370 5.48 -12.38 -11.82
C THR A 370 6.65 -13.18 -12.42
N PRO A 371 6.45 -14.44 -12.84
CA PRO A 371 7.48 -15.21 -13.53
C PRO A 371 8.06 -14.50 -14.76
N ARG A 372 7.26 -13.67 -15.45
CA ARG A 372 7.73 -12.88 -16.60
C ARG A 372 8.88 -11.95 -16.22
N PHE A 373 8.80 -11.26 -15.09
CA PHE A 373 9.87 -10.40 -14.60
C PHE A 373 11.16 -11.20 -14.36
N TRP A 374 11.05 -12.33 -13.66
CA TRP A 374 12.20 -13.20 -13.36
C TRP A 374 12.83 -13.81 -14.62
N ASN A 375 12.01 -14.16 -15.62
CA ASN A 375 12.47 -14.66 -16.92
C ASN A 375 13.27 -13.61 -17.71
N VAL A 376 12.80 -12.36 -17.73
CA VAL A 376 13.52 -11.24 -18.36
C VAL A 376 14.87 -11.04 -17.69
N LEU A 377 14.88 -10.95 -16.36
CA LEU A 377 16.11 -10.79 -15.58
C LEU A 377 17.09 -11.95 -15.79
N PHE A 378 16.59 -13.19 -15.87
CA PHE A 378 17.43 -14.36 -16.15
C PHE A 378 18.01 -14.33 -17.56
N SER A 379 17.25 -13.89 -18.55
CA SER A 379 17.71 -13.73 -19.92
C SER A 379 18.82 -12.67 -20.02
N GLU A 380 18.65 -11.54 -19.33
CA GLU A 380 19.71 -10.52 -19.21
C GLU A 380 20.97 -11.06 -18.54
N PHE A 381 20.80 -11.85 -17.47
CA PHE A 381 21.92 -12.53 -16.80
C PHE A 381 22.67 -13.47 -17.73
N GLN A 382 21.95 -14.27 -18.53
CA GLN A 382 22.56 -15.19 -19.50
C GLN A 382 23.34 -14.46 -20.58
N CYS A 383 22.79 -13.36 -21.12
CA CYS A 383 23.46 -12.51 -22.10
C CYS A 383 24.75 -11.91 -21.54
N GLU A 384 24.70 -11.32 -20.34
CA GLU A 384 25.90 -10.74 -19.71
C GLU A 384 26.94 -11.83 -19.39
N TYR A 385 26.50 -12.99 -18.90
CA TYR A 385 27.38 -14.13 -18.63
C TYR A 385 28.10 -14.60 -19.89
N ALA A 386 27.39 -14.80 -20.99
CA ALA A 386 28.00 -15.19 -22.27
C ALA A 386 29.04 -14.15 -22.74
N ALA A 387 28.69 -12.86 -22.67
CA ALA A 387 29.59 -11.78 -23.07
C ALA A 387 30.87 -11.71 -22.20
N GLN A 388 30.76 -11.96 -20.89
CA GLN A 388 31.92 -11.93 -19.99
C GLN A 388 32.82 -13.16 -20.15
N VAL A 389 32.25 -14.34 -20.44
CA VAL A 389 33.01 -15.55 -20.78
C VAL A 389 33.80 -15.36 -22.07
N GLU A 390 33.18 -14.74 -23.09
CA GLU A 390 33.87 -14.42 -24.34
C GLU A 390 35.01 -13.40 -24.15
N LYS A 391 34.80 -12.37 -23.31
CA LYS A 391 35.81 -11.36 -22.99
C LYS A 391 36.97 -11.89 -22.14
N HIS A 392 36.74 -12.91 -21.31
CA HIS A 392 37.72 -13.43 -20.35
C HIS A 392 37.87 -14.97 -20.48
N PRO A 393 38.31 -15.49 -21.63
CA PRO A 393 38.31 -16.93 -21.92
C PRO A 393 39.31 -17.76 -21.07
N GLN A 394 40.22 -17.08 -20.36
CA GLN A 394 41.22 -17.70 -19.48
C GLN A 394 40.78 -17.72 -18.01
N GLU A 395 39.68 -17.04 -17.68
CA GLU A 395 39.13 -17.03 -16.33
C GLU A 395 38.15 -18.21 -16.14
N ASP A 396 38.11 -18.77 -14.93
CA ASP A 396 37.18 -19.82 -14.58
C ASP A 396 35.71 -19.35 -14.80
N PRO A 397 34.92 -20.03 -15.65
CA PRO A 397 33.53 -19.67 -15.90
C PRO A 397 32.67 -19.59 -14.63
N ASP A 398 32.97 -20.38 -13.59
CA ASP A 398 32.21 -20.32 -12.34
C ASP A 398 32.51 -19.05 -11.53
N LEU A 399 33.74 -18.52 -11.60
CA LEU A 399 34.09 -17.22 -11.01
C LEU A 399 33.43 -16.06 -11.76
N ILE A 400 33.38 -16.13 -13.09
CA ILE A 400 32.63 -15.17 -13.91
C ILE A 400 31.15 -15.19 -13.53
N ARG A 401 30.56 -16.39 -13.40
CA ARG A 401 29.16 -16.57 -13.00
C ARG A 401 28.89 -15.94 -11.64
N GLU A 402 29.73 -16.23 -10.64
CA GLU A 402 29.59 -15.71 -9.28
C GLU A 402 29.65 -14.17 -9.27
N ARG A 403 30.61 -13.57 -10.00
CA ARG A 403 30.74 -12.11 -10.12
C ARG A 403 29.48 -11.47 -10.71
N ILE A 404 28.93 -12.06 -11.77
CA ILE A 404 27.72 -11.53 -12.42
C ILE A 404 26.49 -11.77 -11.53
N THR A 405 26.41 -12.89 -10.82
CA THR A 405 25.36 -13.11 -9.81
C THR A 405 25.39 -11.98 -8.76
N VAL A 406 26.57 -11.61 -8.25
CA VAL A 406 26.70 -10.48 -7.30
C VAL A 406 26.26 -9.15 -7.94
N GLN A 407 26.62 -8.91 -9.20
CA GLN A 407 26.16 -7.73 -9.96
C GLN A 407 24.63 -7.68 -10.03
N PHE A 408 23.97 -8.76 -10.46
CA PHE A 408 22.51 -8.82 -10.58
C PHE A 408 21.82 -8.71 -9.22
N ARG A 409 22.33 -9.40 -8.19
CA ARG A 409 21.85 -9.26 -6.81
C ARG A 409 21.93 -7.81 -6.32
N SER A 410 23.02 -7.10 -6.62
CA SER A 410 23.22 -5.72 -6.16
C SER A 410 22.19 -4.73 -6.71
N MET A 411 21.52 -5.07 -7.83
CA MET A 411 20.44 -4.27 -8.40
C MET A 411 19.24 -4.14 -7.45
N PHE A 412 19.06 -5.09 -6.53
CA PHE A 412 17.94 -5.12 -5.58
C PHE A 412 18.24 -4.39 -4.26
N GLY A 413 19.42 -3.78 -4.15
CA GLY A 413 19.88 -3.12 -2.94
C GLY A 413 20.24 -4.11 -1.83
N THR A 414 20.37 -3.60 -0.60
CA THR A 414 20.89 -4.36 0.55
C THR A 414 19.85 -4.70 1.60
N ARG A 415 18.60 -4.29 1.42
CA ARG A 415 17.54 -4.35 2.44
C ARG A 415 16.51 -5.46 2.21
N LEU A 416 16.66 -6.23 1.14
CA LEU A 416 15.71 -7.24 0.74
C LEU A 416 15.66 -8.38 1.76
N LEU A 417 14.48 -8.58 2.36
CA LEU A 417 14.17 -9.65 3.29
C LEU A 417 13.66 -10.88 2.55
N GLY A 418 12.97 -10.69 1.42
CA GLY A 418 12.44 -11.76 0.60
C GLY A 418 12.00 -11.29 -0.78
N VAL A 419 12.02 -12.21 -1.74
CA VAL A 419 11.41 -12.09 -3.06
C VAL A 419 10.34 -13.14 -3.24
N SER A 420 9.27 -12.82 -3.96
CA SER A 420 8.23 -13.79 -4.29
C SER A 420 7.93 -13.86 -5.78
N THR A 421 7.44 -15.03 -6.21
CA THR A 421 6.86 -15.27 -7.54
C THR A 421 5.53 -16.00 -7.42
N GLY A 422 4.61 -15.72 -8.33
CA GLY A 422 3.28 -16.33 -8.33
C GLY A 422 2.43 -15.89 -9.51
N GLY A 423 1.21 -16.42 -9.59
CA GLY A 423 0.24 -16.13 -10.67
C GLY A 423 0.48 -16.86 -11.98
N ALA A 424 1.65 -17.49 -12.17
CA ALA A 424 1.93 -18.43 -13.25
C ALA A 424 3.07 -19.38 -12.86
N PRO A 425 3.25 -20.52 -13.54
CA PRO A 425 4.38 -21.42 -13.33
C PRO A 425 5.71 -20.74 -13.64
N ILE A 426 6.75 -21.07 -12.86
CA ILE A 426 8.14 -20.67 -13.10
C ILE A 426 9.00 -21.92 -13.33
N SER A 427 9.99 -21.83 -14.23
CA SER A 427 10.89 -22.97 -14.47
C SER A 427 11.89 -23.16 -13.33
N ASP A 428 12.29 -24.42 -13.07
CA ASP A 428 13.31 -24.74 -12.09
C ASP A 428 14.62 -23.99 -12.34
N THR A 429 15.02 -23.83 -13.60
CA THR A 429 16.24 -23.09 -13.97
C THR A 429 16.21 -21.65 -13.45
N VAL A 430 15.07 -20.97 -13.62
CA VAL A 430 14.90 -19.57 -13.20
C VAL A 430 14.77 -19.49 -11.67
N LYS A 431 14.09 -20.45 -11.05
CA LYS A 431 14.02 -20.58 -9.58
C LYS A 431 15.41 -20.78 -8.97
N GLN A 432 16.26 -21.63 -9.55
CA GLN A 432 17.65 -21.82 -9.12
C GLN A 432 18.49 -20.55 -9.29
N PHE A 433 18.26 -19.78 -10.35
CA PHE A 433 18.88 -18.46 -10.51
C PHE A 433 18.46 -17.49 -9.39
N MET A 434 17.17 -17.42 -9.05
CA MET A 434 16.69 -16.60 -7.93
C MET A 434 17.33 -17.04 -6.61
N ILE A 435 17.37 -18.35 -6.35
CA ILE A 435 18.00 -18.93 -5.15
C ILE A 435 19.48 -18.56 -5.10
N ARG A 436 20.19 -18.59 -6.22
CA ARG A 436 21.60 -18.21 -6.28
C ARG A 436 21.80 -16.72 -6.01
N CYS A 437 20.88 -15.85 -6.44
CA CYS A 437 20.95 -14.42 -6.16
C CYS A 437 20.63 -14.08 -4.70
N PHE A 438 19.59 -14.68 -4.11
CA PHE A 438 19.01 -14.20 -2.85
C PHE A 438 19.14 -15.16 -1.66
N GLY A 439 19.42 -16.43 -1.94
CA GLY A 439 19.39 -17.55 -1.00
C GLY A 439 17.99 -18.18 -0.89
N ALA A 440 17.93 -19.50 -0.73
CA ALA A 440 16.67 -20.25 -0.71
C ALA A 440 15.68 -19.76 0.37
N HIS A 441 16.18 -19.38 1.54
CA HIS A 441 15.36 -18.85 2.65
C HIS A 441 14.67 -17.51 2.37
N ARG A 442 15.01 -16.84 1.25
CA ARG A 442 14.41 -15.56 0.84
C ARG A 442 13.56 -15.67 -0.43
N VAL A 443 13.50 -16.85 -1.06
CA VAL A 443 12.73 -17.05 -2.29
C VAL A 443 11.44 -17.75 -1.95
N TYR A 444 10.33 -17.06 -2.18
CA TYR A 444 8.99 -17.58 -1.96
C TYR A 444 8.28 -17.79 -3.29
N GLU A 445 7.55 -18.88 -3.41
CA GLU A 445 6.67 -19.13 -4.54
C GLU A 445 5.28 -19.39 -3.97
N GLY A 446 4.28 -18.75 -4.56
CA GLY A 446 2.89 -18.87 -4.13
C GLY A 446 2.00 -19.26 -5.30
N TYR A 447 1.10 -20.21 -5.06
CA TYR A 447 0.03 -20.59 -5.96
C TYR A 447 -1.30 -20.10 -5.41
N GLY A 448 -2.08 -19.41 -6.26
CA GLY A 448 -3.37 -18.85 -5.92
C GLY A 448 -4.09 -18.32 -7.16
N CYS A 449 -5.36 -17.95 -7.00
CA CYS A 449 -6.12 -17.27 -8.05
C CYS A 449 -7.06 -16.21 -7.45
N THR A 450 -7.57 -15.31 -8.29
CA THR A 450 -8.41 -14.19 -7.82
C THR A 450 -9.69 -14.69 -7.13
N GLU A 451 -10.25 -15.81 -7.59
CA GLU A 451 -11.51 -16.35 -7.07
C GLU A 451 -11.41 -16.85 -5.62
N VAL A 452 -10.22 -17.26 -5.18
CA VAL A 452 -10.06 -17.97 -3.89
C VAL A 452 -8.90 -17.47 -3.03
N GLY A 453 -8.03 -16.60 -3.57
CA GLY A 453 -6.81 -16.15 -2.92
C GLY A 453 -5.69 -17.18 -2.98
N ASP A 454 -4.82 -17.16 -1.97
CA ASP A 454 -3.70 -18.07 -1.83
C ASP A 454 -4.15 -19.50 -1.50
N ILE A 455 -3.50 -20.48 -2.13
CA ILE A 455 -3.86 -21.89 -2.06
C ILE A 455 -2.73 -22.71 -1.47
N ALA A 456 -1.50 -22.54 -1.99
CA ALA A 456 -0.35 -23.32 -1.58
C ALA A 456 0.95 -22.54 -1.78
N ASP A 457 1.94 -22.87 -0.95
CA ASP A 457 3.32 -22.43 -1.11
C ASP A 457 4.07 -23.33 -2.13
N GLY A 458 5.17 -22.85 -2.68
CA GLY A 458 5.95 -23.53 -3.71
C GLY A 458 6.71 -24.78 -3.24
N ASP A 459 6.56 -25.18 -1.98
CA ASP A 459 6.97 -26.48 -1.46
C ASP A 459 5.80 -27.50 -1.42
N GLY A 460 4.60 -27.07 -1.85
CA GLY A 460 3.37 -27.86 -1.84
C GLY A 460 2.57 -27.77 -0.54
N SER A 461 3.03 -27.00 0.46
CA SER A 461 2.29 -26.78 1.71
C SER A 461 1.01 -25.99 1.44
N LEU A 462 -0.10 -26.42 2.02
CA LEU A 462 -1.39 -25.76 1.83
C LEU A 462 -1.54 -24.58 2.79
N CYS A 463 -2.12 -23.49 2.28
CA CYS A 463 -2.51 -22.37 3.10
C CYS A 463 -3.58 -22.78 4.12
N ALA A 464 -3.63 -22.07 5.25
CA ALA A 464 -4.56 -22.38 6.33
C ALA A 464 -6.03 -22.34 5.85
N GLY A 465 -6.82 -23.36 6.22
CA GLY A 465 -8.24 -23.45 5.83
C GLY A 465 -8.51 -24.02 4.43
N VAL A 466 -7.46 -24.33 3.66
CA VAL A 466 -7.58 -24.96 2.34
C VAL A 466 -7.70 -26.48 2.48
N LYS A 467 -8.69 -27.07 1.81
CA LYS A 467 -8.82 -28.52 1.64
C LYS A 467 -8.83 -28.86 0.16
N ILE A 468 -8.08 -29.90 -0.20
CA ILE A 468 -7.95 -30.35 -1.59
C ILE A 468 -8.70 -31.66 -1.79
N LYS A 469 -9.38 -31.75 -2.92
CA LYS A 469 -9.86 -33.00 -3.51
C LYS A 469 -9.34 -33.09 -4.94
N LEU A 470 -8.85 -34.26 -5.31
CA LEU A 470 -8.43 -34.56 -6.68
C LEU A 470 -9.61 -35.20 -7.43
N GLU A 471 -9.94 -34.69 -8.62
CA GLU A 471 -10.94 -35.30 -9.52
C GLU A 471 -10.33 -35.66 -10.87
N ASP A 472 -10.60 -36.90 -11.31
CA ASP A 472 -10.16 -37.41 -12.60
C ASP A 472 -10.76 -36.60 -13.74
N VAL A 473 -9.97 -36.33 -14.78
CA VAL A 473 -10.39 -35.68 -16.03
C VAL A 473 -10.16 -36.64 -17.20
N PRO A 474 -11.08 -37.59 -17.47
CA PRO A 474 -10.86 -38.69 -18.40
C PRO A 474 -10.55 -38.26 -19.84
N GLU A 475 -11.09 -37.12 -20.27
CA GLU A 475 -10.90 -36.54 -21.60
C GLU A 475 -9.47 -36.06 -21.90
N LEU A 476 -8.60 -35.93 -20.89
CA LEU A 476 -7.17 -35.63 -21.07
C LEU A 476 -6.31 -36.88 -21.37
N GLY A 477 -6.92 -38.08 -21.42
CA GLY A 477 -6.26 -39.33 -21.80
C GLY A 477 -5.59 -40.07 -20.63
N LYS A 478 -5.53 -41.41 -20.73
CA LYS A 478 -4.86 -42.31 -19.78
C LYS A 478 -3.64 -42.95 -20.44
N GLU A 479 -2.50 -42.27 -20.46
CA GLU A 479 -1.22 -42.90 -20.80
C GLU A 479 -0.24 -42.66 -19.67
N ASP A 480 -0.09 -43.65 -18.78
CA ASP A 480 0.97 -43.77 -17.75
C ASP A 480 1.48 -42.45 -17.14
N PHE A 481 0.58 -41.65 -16.58
CA PHE A 481 0.93 -40.42 -15.89
C PHE A 481 1.26 -40.69 -14.42
N SER A 482 2.49 -40.44 -14.02
CA SER A 482 2.98 -40.55 -12.65
C SER A 482 2.36 -39.48 -11.75
N ALA A 483 1.18 -39.71 -11.17
CA ALA A 483 0.60 -38.95 -10.03
C ALA A 483 0.54 -37.40 -10.12
N SER A 484 0.88 -36.77 -11.25
CA SER A 484 1.27 -35.37 -11.28
C SER A 484 0.25 -34.41 -11.86
N GLU A 485 -0.82 -34.86 -12.51
CA GLU A 485 -1.81 -33.95 -13.10
C GLU A 485 -3.24 -34.46 -12.90
N VAL A 486 -3.91 -33.85 -11.92
CA VAL A 486 -5.33 -34.07 -11.59
C VAL A 486 -6.02 -32.70 -11.50
N GLN A 487 -7.32 -32.61 -11.80
CA GLN A 487 -8.03 -31.36 -11.52
C GLN A 487 -8.12 -31.18 -10.01
N LEU A 488 -7.52 -30.09 -9.54
CA LEU A 488 -7.56 -29.70 -8.14
C LEU A 488 -8.89 -29.00 -7.88
N LEU A 489 -9.79 -29.67 -7.16
CA LEU A 489 -10.92 -29.02 -6.53
C LEU A 489 -10.52 -28.57 -5.13
N PHE A 490 -10.65 -27.28 -4.88
CA PHE A 490 -10.42 -26.69 -3.58
C PHE A 490 -11.76 -26.42 -2.90
N ASN A 491 -11.94 -26.97 -1.71
CA ASN A 491 -13.02 -26.58 -0.81
C ASN A 491 -12.42 -25.74 0.31
N PHE A 492 -12.79 -24.46 0.35
CA PHE A 492 -12.36 -23.54 1.40
C PHE A 492 -13.37 -23.63 2.54
N SER A 493 -12.92 -24.06 3.72
CA SER A 493 -13.69 -23.87 4.94
C SER A 493 -13.19 -22.62 5.62
N PHE A 494 -13.89 -21.50 5.43
CA PHE A 494 -13.72 -20.30 6.25
C PHE A 494 -14.31 -20.56 7.65
N THR A 495 -13.69 -21.47 8.41
CA THR A 495 -14.01 -21.63 9.83
C THR A 495 -13.47 -20.43 10.60
N GLN A 496 -14.36 -19.83 11.39
CA GLN A 496 -14.21 -18.58 12.15
C GLN A 496 -12.95 -18.50 13.01
#